data_AF-A0A1Y1VDX6-F1
#
_entry.id   AF-A0A1Y1VDX6-F1
#
_cell.length_a   1.000
_cell.length_b   1.000
_cell.length_c   1.000
_cell.angle_alpha   90.00
_cell.angle_beta   90.00
_cell.angle_gamma   90.00
#
_symmetry.space_group_name_H-M   'P 1'
#
loop_
_entity.id
_entity.type
_entity.pdbx_description
1 polymer ?
#
loop_
_entity_poly.entity_id
_entity_poly.type
_entity_poly.pdbx_seq_one_letter_code
_entity_poly.pdbx_strand_id
1 'polypeptide(L)'
;MNSEINVVKPETVILTTEERYVKDEITVMVLNDGISFNSGSSFVIKDINKVEYFKCKDKSVLFTDGKVLKDMNKVPVIAIKGNSHIYNPNKNKKIASVSKNGLFSSSVGYDVSFHNKATHSNENLVMKYDSKKKECNIFYGKNEKAPLVAKIQKKSSVIGKD
;
A
#
# COMPACT_ATOMS: atom_id res chain seq x y z
N MET A 1 14.63 3.93 -25.65
CA MET A 1 14.11 2.58 -25.32
C MET A 1 13.24 2.70 -24.09
N ASN A 2 11.92 2.55 -24.23
CA ASN A 2 11.01 2.46 -23.07
C ASN A 2 10.98 1.00 -22.63
N SER A 3 11.77 0.62 -21.63
CA SER A 3 11.56 -0.66 -20.96
C SER A 3 10.26 -0.56 -20.16
N GLU A 4 9.29 -1.41 -20.48
CA GLU A 4 8.10 -1.56 -19.64
C GLU A 4 8.55 -2.12 -18.28
N ILE A 5 8.42 -1.31 -17.22
CA ILE A 5 8.73 -1.75 -15.87
C ILE A 5 7.58 -2.64 -15.39
N ASN A 6 7.83 -3.94 -15.35
CA ASN A 6 6.89 -4.96 -14.88
C ASN A 6 7.05 -5.23 -13.39
N VAL A 7 5.93 -5.53 -12.73
CA VAL A 7 5.93 -5.95 -11.33
C VAL A 7 6.55 -7.35 -11.25
N VAL A 8 7.47 -7.56 -10.32
CA VAL A 8 8.20 -8.81 -10.14
C VAL A 8 8.07 -9.34 -8.72
N LYS A 9 8.16 -10.67 -8.57
CA LYS A 9 8.30 -11.28 -7.26
C LYS A 9 9.69 -10.92 -6.70
N PRO A 10 9.78 -10.32 -5.50
CA PRO A 10 11.08 -10.06 -4.89
C PRO A 10 11.76 -11.37 -4.49
N GLU A 11 13.09 -11.39 -4.50
CA GLU A 11 13.90 -12.53 -4.03
C GLU A 11 13.68 -12.82 -2.53
N THR A 12 13.33 -11.77 -1.79
CA THR A 12 13.05 -11.83 -0.35
C THR A 12 11.56 -11.65 -0.09
N VAL A 13 11.01 -12.47 0.80
CA VAL A 13 9.63 -12.30 1.29
C VAL A 13 9.51 -10.97 2.03
N ILE A 14 8.58 -10.11 1.60
CA ILE A 14 8.29 -8.82 2.25
C ILE A 14 7.18 -9.04 3.28
N LEU A 15 7.52 -9.13 4.56
CA LEU A 15 6.57 -9.47 5.63
C LEU A 15 6.63 -8.50 6.80
N THR A 16 5.53 -7.76 7.03
CA THR A 16 5.39 -6.83 8.17
C THR A 16 4.34 -7.28 9.18
N THR A 17 3.22 -7.84 8.71
CA THR A 17 2.06 -8.23 9.53
C THR A 17 2.00 -9.74 9.74
N GLU A 18 1.26 -10.46 8.89
CA GLU A 18 0.95 -11.87 9.00
C GLU A 18 1.25 -12.57 7.67
N GLU A 19 1.77 -13.80 7.72
CA GLU A 19 2.18 -14.58 6.54
C GLU A 19 1.03 -14.86 5.59
N ARG A 20 -0.21 -14.99 6.08
CA ARG A 20 -1.40 -15.22 5.25
C ARG A 20 -1.69 -14.13 4.21
N TYR A 21 -1.06 -12.96 4.33
CA TYR A 21 -1.16 -11.87 3.35
C TYR A 21 -0.05 -11.87 2.31
N VAL A 22 0.95 -12.75 2.45
CA VAL A 22 1.97 -12.99 1.42
C VAL A 22 1.34 -13.84 0.32
N LYS A 23 1.51 -13.41 -0.92
CA LYS A 23 1.04 -14.12 -2.11
C LYS A 23 2.24 -14.51 -2.95
N ASP A 24 2.22 -15.75 -3.45
CA ASP A 24 3.26 -16.23 -4.36
C ASP A 24 3.11 -15.70 -5.79
N GLU A 25 1.90 -15.28 -6.14
CA GLU A 25 1.54 -14.76 -7.45
C GLU A 25 1.15 -13.28 -7.39
N ILE A 26 1.36 -12.58 -8.50
CA ILE A 26 0.96 -11.18 -8.65
C ILE A 26 -0.56 -11.08 -8.53
N THR A 27 -1.02 -10.40 -7.48
CA THR A 27 -2.44 -10.20 -7.22
C THR A 27 -2.85 -8.77 -7.58
N VAL A 28 -3.85 -8.63 -8.45
CA VAL A 28 -4.40 -7.32 -8.81
C VAL A 28 -5.53 -6.98 -7.84
N MET A 29 -5.31 -5.94 -7.04
CA MET A 29 -6.31 -5.38 -6.14
C MET A 29 -6.98 -4.14 -6.74
N VAL A 30 -8.28 -4.01 -6.51
CA VAL A 30 -9.14 -2.94 -6.98
C VAL A 30 -9.73 -2.21 -5.79
N LEU A 31 -9.68 -0.89 -5.88
CA LEU A 31 -10.30 0.04 -4.97
C LEU A 31 -11.19 0.97 -5.79
N ASN A 32 -12.51 0.87 -5.63
CA ASN A 32 -13.45 1.62 -6.47
C ASN A 32 -13.49 3.12 -6.11
N ASP A 33 -13.55 3.98 -7.14
CA ASP A 33 -13.64 5.45 -7.02
C ASP A 33 -14.99 5.85 -6.39
N GLY A 34 -14.96 6.04 -5.08
CA GLY A 34 -16.00 6.68 -4.25
C GLY A 34 -15.44 7.08 -2.88
N ILE A 35 -14.11 7.05 -2.76
CA ILE A 35 -13.38 7.14 -1.50
C ILE A 35 -12.80 8.53 -1.44
N SER A 36 -13.52 9.43 -0.79
CA SER A 36 -12.85 10.59 -0.24
C SER A 36 -12.13 10.12 1.03
N PHE A 37 -10.80 10.18 1.00
CA PHE A 37 -9.96 9.89 2.17
C PHE A 37 -10.20 10.91 3.30
N ASN A 38 -10.84 12.04 2.97
CA ASN A 38 -11.18 13.13 3.89
C ASN A 38 -12.62 13.07 4.42
N SER A 39 -13.47 12.19 3.88
CA SER A 39 -14.81 11.93 4.41
C SER A 39 -14.82 10.57 5.11
N GLY A 40 -15.63 10.43 6.16
CA GLY A 40 -15.81 9.22 6.98
C GLY A 40 -16.28 7.95 6.25
N SER A 41 -16.09 7.88 4.94
CA SER A 41 -16.48 6.82 4.03
C SER A 41 -15.68 5.55 4.28
N SER A 42 -16.39 4.45 4.54
CA SER A 42 -15.79 3.12 4.53
C SER A 42 -15.50 2.67 3.11
N PHE A 43 -14.42 1.93 2.90
CA PHE A 43 -14.07 1.35 1.61
C PHE A 43 -13.67 -0.12 1.72
N VAL A 44 -13.78 -0.83 0.61
CA VAL A 44 -13.41 -2.25 0.50
C VAL A 44 -12.40 -2.41 -0.63
N ILE A 45 -11.32 -3.13 -0.35
CA ILE A 45 -10.32 -3.54 -1.32
C ILE A 45 -10.67 -4.97 -1.76
N LYS A 46 -10.84 -5.17 -3.06
CA LYS A 46 -11.20 -6.45 -3.67
C LYS A 46 -10.16 -6.88 -4.69
N ASP A 47 -10.18 -8.11 -5.17
CA ASP A 47 -9.47 -8.48 -6.40
C ASP A 47 -10.34 -8.29 -7.66
N ILE A 48 -9.78 -8.63 -8.81
CA ILE A 48 -10.48 -8.59 -10.12
C ILE A 48 -11.65 -9.58 -10.22
N ASN A 49 -11.67 -10.61 -9.38
CA ASN A 49 -12.75 -11.60 -9.28
C ASN A 49 -13.81 -11.18 -8.24
N LYS A 50 -13.75 -9.94 -7.74
CA LYS A 50 -14.64 -9.35 -6.74
C LYS A 50 -14.54 -10.01 -5.35
N VAL A 51 -13.50 -10.80 -5.07
CA VAL A 51 -13.24 -11.34 -3.73
C VAL A 51 -12.77 -10.21 -2.84
N GLU A 52 -13.41 -10.03 -1.69
CA GLU A 52 -13.07 -8.98 -0.73
C GLU A 52 -11.89 -9.44 0.15
N TYR A 53 -10.88 -8.58 0.31
CA TYR A 53 -9.72 -8.88 1.16
C TYR A 53 -9.69 -8.00 2.40
N PHE A 54 -9.95 -6.72 2.20
CA PHE A 54 -9.81 -5.73 3.26
C PHE A 54 -10.94 -4.72 3.25
N LYS A 55 -11.30 -4.27 4.44
CA LYS A 55 -12.27 -3.20 4.66
C LYS A 55 -11.67 -2.15 5.57
N CYS A 56 -11.71 -0.91 5.14
CA CYS A 56 -11.41 0.23 5.98
C CYS A 56 -12.71 0.87 6.44
N LYS A 57 -12.81 1.17 7.73
CA LYS A 57 -13.85 2.05 8.29
C LYS A 57 -13.15 3.17 9.03
N ASP A 58 -13.58 4.41 8.80
CA ASP A 58 -13.17 5.51 9.66
C ASP A 58 -13.80 5.35 11.05
N LYS A 59 -13.02 5.73 12.08
CA LYS A 59 -13.34 5.67 13.52
C LYS A 59 -13.23 4.28 14.16
N SER A 60 -12.04 4.01 14.68
CA SER A 60 -11.90 3.19 15.89
C SER A 60 -11.96 4.13 17.10
N VAL A 61 -12.78 3.81 18.10
CA VAL A 61 -12.87 4.56 19.38
C VAL A 61 -11.50 4.65 20.08
N LEU A 62 -10.58 3.73 19.78
CA LEU A 62 -9.21 3.69 20.31
C LEU A 62 -8.17 4.49 19.50
N PHE A 63 -8.50 4.93 18.27
CA PHE A 63 -7.59 5.64 17.39
C PHE A 63 -8.28 6.91 16.89
N THR A 64 -8.27 7.95 17.72
CA THR A 64 -8.97 9.23 17.52
C THR A 64 -8.69 9.88 16.17
N ASP A 65 -7.53 9.62 15.56
CA ASP A 65 -7.09 10.26 14.31
C ASP A 65 -6.63 9.26 13.22
N GLY A 66 -7.03 7.98 13.31
CA GLY A 66 -6.46 6.92 12.50
C GLY A 66 -7.43 6.10 11.65
N LYS A 67 -7.02 5.78 10.42
CA LYS A 67 -7.70 4.79 9.55
C LYS A 67 -7.23 3.39 9.92
N VAL A 68 -8.16 2.45 10.10
CA VAL A 68 -7.84 1.05 10.41
C VAL A 68 -8.31 0.16 9.27
N LEU A 69 -7.36 -0.56 8.66
CA LEU A 69 -7.63 -1.60 7.69
C LEU A 69 -7.87 -2.92 8.42
N LYS A 70 -9.02 -3.54 8.14
CA LYS A 70 -9.43 -4.83 8.71
C LYS A 70 -9.55 -5.86 7.61
N ASP A 71 -9.36 -7.14 7.94
CA ASP A 71 -9.69 -8.24 7.03
C ASP A 71 -11.20 -8.54 7.03
N MET A 72 -11.60 -9.57 6.26
CA MET A 72 -12.99 -10.00 6.17
C MET A 72 -13.55 -10.61 7.46
N ASN A 73 -12.68 -11.08 8.35
CA ASN A 73 -13.04 -11.55 9.69
C ASN A 73 -13.13 -10.39 10.70
N LYS A 74 -13.04 -9.14 10.22
CA LYS A 74 -13.04 -7.91 11.03
C LYS A 74 -11.81 -7.80 11.95
N VAL A 75 -10.77 -8.59 11.72
CA VAL A 75 -9.51 -8.53 12.46
C VAL A 75 -8.72 -7.32 11.97
N PRO A 76 -8.30 -6.41 12.88
CA PRO A 76 -7.44 -5.27 12.51
C PRO A 76 -6.08 -5.73 12.00
N VAL A 77 -5.70 -5.30 10.79
CA VAL A 77 -4.45 -5.69 10.12
C VAL A 77 -3.38 -4.62 10.30
N ILE A 78 -3.70 -3.39 9.88
CA ILE A 78 -2.85 -2.21 10.05
C ILE A 78 -3.69 -1.00 10.43
N ALA A 79 -3.09 -0.08 11.17
CA ALA A 79 -3.64 1.22 11.47
C ALA A 79 -2.68 2.31 10.99
N ILE A 80 -3.20 3.36 10.39
CA ILE A 80 -2.46 4.57 10.05
C ILE A 80 -2.75 5.57 11.17
N LYS A 81 -1.72 6.07 11.86
CA LYS A 81 -1.86 7.08 12.91
C LYS A 81 -1.04 8.31 12.53
N GLY A 82 -1.71 9.44 12.34
CA GLY A 82 -1.10 10.63 11.73
C GLY A 82 -0.72 10.40 10.26
N ASN A 83 0.12 11.28 9.70
CA ASN A 83 0.44 11.28 8.26
C ASN A 83 1.64 10.40 7.88
N SER A 84 2.32 9.75 8.84
CA SER A 84 3.66 9.20 8.61
C SER A 84 3.95 7.86 9.29
N HIS A 85 2.97 7.24 9.96
CA HIS A 85 3.23 6.02 10.74
C HIS A 85 2.15 4.96 10.56
N ILE A 86 2.61 3.72 10.36
CA ILE A 86 1.77 2.52 10.26
C ILE A 86 2.02 1.64 11.48
N TYR A 87 0.94 1.18 12.10
CA TYR A 87 0.95 0.41 13.35
C TYR A 87 0.29 -0.95 13.17
N ASN A 88 0.75 -1.91 13.96
CA ASN A 88 -0.04 -3.09 14.29
C ASN A 88 -1.07 -2.69 15.38
N PRO A 89 -2.36 -2.66 15.05
CA PRO A 89 -3.41 -2.22 15.98
C PRO A 89 -3.54 -3.11 17.22
N ASN A 90 -3.34 -4.42 17.09
CA ASN A 90 -3.53 -5.37 18.20
C ASN A 90 -2.40 -5.29 19.23
N LYS A 91 -1.20 -4.87 18.80
CA LYS A 91 -0.01 -4.72 19.67
C LYS A 91 0.30 -3.27 20.03
N ASN A 92 -0.44 -2.31 19.47
CA ASN A 92 -0.14 -0.88 19.52
C ASN A 92 1.35 -0.57 19.21
N LYS A 93 1.94 -1.33 18.27
CA LYS A 93 3.37 -1.25 17.93
C LYS A 93 3.55 -0.68 16.53
N LYS A 94 4.44 0.30 16.38
CA LYS A 94 4.83 0.82 15.07
C LYS A 94 5.47 -0.31 14.23
N ILE A 95 4.99 -0.49 13.00
CA ILE A 95 5.53 -1.48 12.05
C ILE A 95 6.18 -0.85 10.83
N ALA A 96 5.82 0.39 10.50
CA ALA A 96 6.51 1.16 9.47
C ALA A 96 6.45 2.68 9.74
N SER A 97 7.42 3.39 9.18
CA SER A 97 7.49 4.84 9.10
C SER A 97 7.49 5.26 7.64
N VAL A 98 6.69 6.26 7.29
CA VAL A 98 6.56 6.84 5.95
C VAL A 98 7.13 8.26 5.98
N SER A 99 8.12 8.53 5.16
CA SER A 99 8.70 9.86 4.99
C SER A 99 8.57 10.31 3.54
N LYS A 100 8.19 11.56 3.31
CA LYS A 100 8.18 12.14 1.97
C LYS A 100 9.61 12.31 1.49
N ASN A 101 9.91 11.88 0.27
CA ASN A 101 11.17 12.16 -0.41
C ASN A 101 10.91 13.05 -1.64
N GLY A 102 11.89 13.89 -2.00
CA GLY A 102 11.76 14.90 -3.05
C GLY A 102 11.11 16.20 -2.56
N LEU A 103 11.93 17.21 -2.23
CA LEU A 103 11.46 18.58 -1.98
C LEU A 103 11.35 19.42 -3.26
N PHE A 104 12.04 19.05 -4.35
CA PHE A 104 12.20 19.89 -5.54
C PHE A 104 12.28 19.05 -6.82
N SER A 105 11.16 18.51 -7.29
CA SER A 105 10.92 18.18 -8.72
C SER A 105 9.51 17.62 -8.87
N SER A 106 9.04 17.54 -10.11
CA SER A 106 7.74 17.05 -10.58
C SER A 106 7.34 15.61 -10.19
N SER A 107 8.09 14.97 -9.29
CA SER A 107 7.88 13.61 -8.79
C SER A 107 7.86 13.64 -7.26
N VAL A 108 6.65 13.60 -6.68
CA VAL A 108 6.48 13.34 -5.23
C VAL A 108 6.73 11.86 -4.99
N GLY A 109 7.64 11.54 -4.08
CA GLY A 109 7.85 10.17 -3.65
C GLY A 109 7.76 10.01 -2.13
N TYR A 110 7.72 8.76 -1.70
CA TYR A 110 7.69 8.40 -0.29
C TYR A 110 8.64 7.23 -0.05
N ASP A 111 9.40 7.31 1.03
CA ASP A 111 10.16 6.18 1.56
C ASP A 111 9.37 5.56 2.72
N VAL A 112 9.23 4.25 2.69
CA VAL A 112 8.62 3.47 3.78
C VAL A 112 9.70 2.60 4.39
N SER A 113 10.11 2.91 5.62
CA SER A 113 11.03 2.07 6.39
C SER A 113 10.25 1.15 7.32
N PHE A 114 10.57 -0.15 7.32
CA PHE A 114 9.87 -1.15 8.10
C PHE A 114 10.82 -2.25 8.58
N HIS A 115 10.41 -2.98 9.62
CA HIS A 115 11.11 -4.19 10.04
C HIS A 115 10.49 -5.41 9.35
N ASN A 116 11.28 -6.10 8.53
CA ASN A 116 10.84 -7.31 7.85
C ASN A 116 11.00 -8.51 8.78
N LYS A 117 9.89 -9.18 9.08
CA LYS A 117 9.86 -10.35 9.94
C LYS A 117 10.52 -11.57 9.32
N ALA A 118 10.57 -11.66 7.99
CA ALA A 118 11.18 -12.80 7.31
C ALA A 118 12.71 -12.76 7.37
N THR A 119 13.31 -11.56 7.30
CA THR A 119 14.77 -11.38 7.34
C THR A 119 15.30 -10.90 8.69
N HIS A 120 14.41 -10.52 9.61
CA HIS A 120 14.74 -9.86 10.87
C HIS A 120 15.55 -8.58 10.70
N SER A 121 15.44 -7.90 9.56
CA SER A 121 16.19 -6.69 9.25
C SER A 121 15.29 -5.49 8.95
N ASN A 122 15.86 -4.28 9.03
CA ASN A 122 15.14 -3.06 8.65
C ASN A 122 15.35 -2.79 7.16
N GLU A 123 14.24 -2.68 6.44
CA GLU A 123 14.21 -2.59 4.98
C GLU A 123 13.37 -1.39 4.53
N ASN A 124 13.38 -1.12 3.22
CA ASN A 124 12.74 0.05 2.66
C ASN A 124 11.91 -0.28 1.42
N LEU A 125 10.73 0.32 1.32
CA LEU A 125 10.04 0.51 0.05
C LEU A 125 10.22 1.94 -0.41
N VAL A 126 10.45 2.14 -1.71
CA VAL A 126 10.50 3.47 -2.32
C VAL A 126 9.32 3.61 -3.26
N MET A 127 8.46 4.57 -2.98
CA MET A 127 7.29 4.90 -3.77
C MET A 127 7.60 6.10 -4.66
N LYS A 128 7.42 5.96 -5.97
CA LYS A 128 7.64 7.01 -6.96
C LYS A 128 6.35 7.24 -7.77
N TYR A 129 5.80 8.45 -7.68
CA TYR A 129 4.63 8.84 -8.46
C TYR A 129 5.04 9.45 -9.81
N ASP A 130 4.53 8.89 -10.90
CA ASP A 130 4.61 9.45 -12.25
C ASP A 130 3.30 10.18 -12.56
N SER A 131 3.36 11.51 -12.52
CA SER A 131 2.20 12.38 -12.78
C SER A 131 1.70 12.31 -14.22
N LYS A 132 2.56 11.99 -15.20
CA LYS A 132 2.17 11.87 -16.61
C LYS A 132 1.36 10.59 -16.85
N LYS A 133 1.79 9.50 -16.23
CA LYS A 133 1.15 8.18 -16.36
C LYS A 133 0.03 7.94 -15.34
N LYS A 134 -0.12 8.82 -14.34
CA LYS A 134 -1.05 8.65 -13.19
C LYS A 134 -0.85 7.30 -12.51
N GLU A 135 0.41 6.90 -12.36
CA GLU A 135 0.80 5.65 -11.73
C GLU A 135 1.79 5.90 -10.59
N CYS A 136 1.76 5.00 -9.61
CA CYS A 136 2.69 4.98 -8.52
C CYS A 136 3.42 3.65 -8.52
N ASN A 137 4.74 3.70 -8.65
CA ASN A 137 5.62 2.54 -8.67
C ASN A 137 6.22 2.34 -7.28
N ILE A 138 6.15 1.12 -6.74
CA ILE A 138 6.65 0.78 -5.40
C ILE A 138 7.79 -0.23 -5.56
N PHE A 139 9.00 0.23 -5.26
CA PHE A 139 10.23 -0.54 -5.36
C PHE A 139 10.65 -1.06 -3.99
N TYR A 140 11.26 -2.25 -3.95
CA TYR A 140 11.82 -2.82 -2.74
C TYR A 140 13.33 -2.61 -2.69
N GLY A 141 13.76 -1.69 -1.83
CA GLY A 141 15.12 -1.17 -1.76
C GLY A 141 15.26 0.26 -2.31
N LYS A 142 16.37 0.91 -1.96
CA LYS A 142 16.70 2.30 -2.34
C LYS A 142 17.60 2.42 -3.57
N ASN A 143 18.14 1.30 -4.07
CA ASN A 143 19.07 1.29 -5.19
C ASN A 143 18.32 1.46 -6.53
N GLU A 144 19.04 1.88 -7.57
CA GLU A 144 18.44 2.07 -8.91
C GLU A 144 17.97 0.76 -9.55
N LYS A 145 18.52 -0.37 -9.10
CA LYS A 145 18.17 -1.72 -9.55
C LYS A 145 17.10 -2.39 -8.67
N ALA A 146 16.44 -1.63 -7.79
CA ALA A 146 15.44 -2.18 -6.87
C ALA A 146 14.29 -2.82 -7.66
N PRO A 147 13.84 -4.04 -7.32
CA PRO A 147 12.71 -4.66 -7.99
C PRO A 147 11.43 -3.85 -7.76
N LEU A 148 10.63 -3.69 -8.83
CA LEU A 148 9.28 -3.15 -8.74
C LEU A 148 8.37 -4.24 -8.15
N VAL A 149 7.93 -4.08 -6.90
CA VAL A 149 7.15 -5.12 -6.18
C VAL A 149 5.66 -4.82 -6.13
N ALA A 150 5.26 -3.58 -6.39
CA ALA A 150 3.86 -3.22 -6.55
C ALA A 150 3.70 -1.98 -7.44
N LYS A 151 2.53 -1.86 -8.06
CA LYS A 151 2.16 -0.72 -8.90
C LYS A 151 0.73 -0.31 -8.60
N ILE A 152 0.49 0.98 -8.43
CA ILE A 152 -0.85 1.57 -8.29
C ILE A 152 -1.14 2.34 -9.57
N GLN A 153 -2.22 2.01 -10.26
CA GLN A 153 -2.63 2.71 -11.48
C GLN A 153 -4.08 3.15 -11.36
N LYS A 154 -4.36 4.41 -11.73
CA LYS A 154 -5.74 4.86 -11.87
C LYS A 154 -6.30 4.32 -13.19
N LYS A 155 -7.29 3.43 -13.13
CA LYS A 155 -8.11 3.09 -14.30
C LYS A 155 -9.30 4.04 -14.37
N SER A 156 -9.39 4.83 -15.44
CA SER A 156 -10.60 5.58 -15.74
C SER A 156 -11.66 4.60 -16.24
N SER A 157 -12.82 4.57 -15.59
CA SER A 157 -14.03 3.92 -16.11
C SER A 157 -14.67 4.80 -17.19
N VAL A 158 -13.93 5.08 -18.26
CA VAL A 158 -14.44 5.70 -19.48
C VAL A 158 -14.16 4.73 -20.62
N ILE A 159 -14.93 3.65 -20.66
CA ILE A 159 -15.31 2.85 -21.84
C ILE A 159 -16.48 1.99 -21.35
N GLY A 160 -17.65 2.14 -21.98
CA GLY A 160 -18.87 1.39 -21.66
C GLY A 160 -20.11 2.25 -21.40
N LYS A 161 -20.47 3.13 -22.34
CA LYS A 161 -21.89 3.25 -22.69
C LYS A 161 -22.09 2.21 -23.78
N ASP A 162 -22.79 1.13 -23.44
CA ASP A 162 -23.55 0.36 -24.43
C ASP A 162 -24.71 1.25 -24.94
#